data_AF-V5GPW9-F1
#
_entry.id   AF-V5GPW9-F1
#
_cell.length_a   1.000
_cell.length_b   1.000
_cell.length_c   1.000
_cell.angle_alpha   90.00
_cell.angle_beta   90.00
_cell.angle_gamma   90.00
#
_symmetry.space_group_name_H-M   'P 1'
#
loop_
_entity.id
_entity.type
_entity.pdbx_description
1 polymer ?
#
loop_
_entity_poly.entity_id
_entity_poly.type
_entity_poly.pdbx_seq_one_letter_code
_entity_poly.pdbx_strand_id
1 'polypeptide(L)'
;MKDKFKLRKPKKKKLIVFLFEKIMILTTEHKKEETYYYYASIKISNLSLAPLTHNKKKLLLKDFTHSKYSKNDIEYQLEAKTEEMQNTWREIIQKCLWLQLLSAKDEQNG
;
A
#
# COMPACT_ATOMS: atom_id res chain seq x y z
N MET A 1 10.05 3.45 -3.00
CA MET A 1 9.40 3.58 -4.33
C MET A 1 8.34 4.67 -4.28
N LYS A 2 8.10 5.41 -5.37
CA LYS A 2 7.13 6.52 -5.44
C LYS A 2 6.44 6.51 -6.80
N ASP A 3 5.12 6.35 -6.82
CA ASP A 3 4.36 6.37 -8.07
C ASP A 3 2.93 6.89 -7.92
N LYS A 4 2.34 7.29 -9.06
CA LYS A 4 0.95 7.77 -9.14
C LYS A 4 -0.02 6.62 -9.35
N PHE A 5 -1.04 6.51 -8.49
CA PHE A 5 -2.12 5.53 -8.60
C PHE A 5 -3.48 6.20 -8.70
N LYS A 6 -4.45 5.51 -9.32
CA LYS A 6 -5.87 5.82 -9.16
C LYS A 6 -6.43 4.95 -8.05
N LEU A 7 -6.81 5.57 -6.93
CA LEU A 7 -7.57 4.89 -5.89
C LEU A 7 -8.99 4.64 -6.39
N ARG A 8 -9.46 3.40 -6.30
CA ARG A 8 -10.84 3.01 -6.66
C ARG A 8 -11.72 2.75 -5.44
N LYS A 9 -11.12 2.26 -4.35
CA LYS A 9 -11.72 2.07 -3.03
C LYS A 9 -10.72 2.53 -1.95
N PRO A 10 -11.16 3.07 -0.80
CA PRO A 10 -12.56 3.25 -0.41
C PRO A 10 -13.25 4.44 -1.10
N LYS A 11 -12.48 5.47 -1.51
CA LYS A 11 -13.00 6.66 -2.20
C LYS A 11 -12.17 6.97 -3.44
N LYS A 12 -12.81 7.16 -4.59
CA LYS A 12 -12.11 7.43 -5.86
C LYS A 12 -11.29 8.71 -5.78
N LYS A 13 -9.98 8.64 -6.06
CA LYS A 13 -9.07 9.79 -6.13
C LYS A 13 -7.74 9.45 -6.82
N LYS A 14 -6.99 10.46 -7.23
CA LYS A 14 -5.58 10.29 -7.66
C LYS A 14 -4.69 10.37 -6.43
N LEU A 15 -3.77 9.44 -6.29
CA LEU A 15 -2.82 9.38 -5.20
C LEU A 15 -1.40 9.36 -5.72
N ILE A 16 -0.48 9.84 -4.87
CA ILE A 16 0.93 9.48 -4.93
C ILE A 16 1.19 8.58 -3.74
N VAL A 17 1.67 7.38 -4.05
CA VAL A 17 1.95 6.35 -3.05
C VAL A 17 3.45 6.25 -2.89
N PHE A 18 3.90 6.34 -1.65
CA PHE A 18 5.28 6.12 -1.24
C PHE A 18 5.36 4.79 -0.51
N LEU A 19 6.29 3.94 -0.93
CA LEU A 19 6.59 2.68 -0.24
C LEU A 19 7.99 2.76 0.35
N PHE A 20 8.04 2.63 1.68
CA PHE A 20 9.22 2.43 2.49
C PHE A 20 9.17 1.02 3.09
N GLU A 21 10.30 0.54 3.61
CA GLU A 21 10.42 -0.84 4.12
C GLU A 21 9.41 -1.19 5.21
N LYS A 22 9.04 -0.23 6.06
CA LYS A 22 8.17 -0.45 7.21
C LYS A 22 6.78 0.21 7.09
N ILE A 23 6.60 1.10 6.11
CA ILE A 23 5.36 1.86 5.96
C ILE A 23 5.09 2.23 4.50
N MET A 24 3.83 2.13 4.11
CA MET A 24 3.31 2.69 2.87
C MET A 24 2.52 3.96 3.19
N ILE A 25 2.79 5.06 2.48
CA ILE A 25 2.12 6.35 2.67
C ILE A 25 1.34 6.69 1.41
N LEU A 26 0.05 6.97 1.57
CA LEU A 26 -0.85 7.41 0.53
C LEU A 26 -1.05 8.92 0.69
N THR A 27 -0.84 9.67 -0.39
CA THR A 27 -0.95 11.13 -0.39
C THR A 27 -1.75 11.62 -1.59
N THR A 28 -2.36 12.81 -1.48
CA THR A 28 -2.91 13.54 -2.63
C THR A 28 -1.98 14.67 -3.04
N GLU A 29 -1.81 14.87 -4.35
CA GLU A 29 -0.97 15.92 -4.92
C GLU A 29 -1.76 17.24 -5.04
N HIS A 30 -1.14 18.35 -4.62
CA HIS A 30 -1.66 19.68 -4.90
C HIS A 30 -1.33 20.10 -6.33
N LYS A 31 -2.26 20.75 -7.03
CA LYS A 31 -2.20 20.96 -8.50
C LYS A 31 -1.02 21.80 -9.02
N LYS A 32 -0.23 22.45 -8.16
CA LYS A 32 0.78 23.44 -8.59
C LYS A 32 2.18 23.25 -8.02
N GLU A 33 2.40 22.34 -7.08
CA GLU A 33 3.70 22.17 -6.41
C GLU A 33 3.93 20.69 -6.04
N GLU A 34 5.18 20.27 -5.82
CA GLU A 34 5.53 18.96 -5.24
C GLU A 34 5.08 18.79 -3.78
N THR A 35 3.96 19.42 -3.42
CA THR A 35 3.33 19.35 -2.11
C THR A 35 2.37 18.18 -2.07
N TYR A 36 2.62 17.29 -1.11
CA TYR A 36 1.82 16.10 -0.87
C TYR A 36 1.05 16.25 0.43
N TYR A 37 -0.28 16.16 0.35
CA TYR A 37 -1.12 16.10 1.54
C TYR A 37 -1.29 14.65 1.97
N TYR A 38 -0.98 14.38 3.24
CA TYR A 38 -1.20 13.08 3.84
C TYR A 38 -2.67 12.67 3.69
N TYR A 39 -2.89 11.45 3.20
CA TYR A 39 -4.22 10.87 3.11
C TYR A 39 -4.39 9.68 4.05
N ALA A 40 -3.45 8.72 4.00
CA ALA A 40 -3.44 7.55 4.87
C ALA A 40 -2.04 6.94 4.90
N SER A 41 -1.80 6.03 5.82
CA SER A 41 -0.61 5.17 5.81
C SER A 41 -0.95 3.78 6.31
N ILE A 42 -0.22 2.79 5.81
CA ILE A 42 -0.36 1.40 6.20
C ILE A 42 1.02 0.93 6.66
N LYS A 43 1.15 0.50 7.92
CA LYS A 43 2.37 -0.18 8.37
C LYS A 43 2.46 -1.51 7.65
N ILE A 44 3.67 -1.91 7.20
CA ILE A 44 3.84 -3.19 6.51
C ILE A 44 3.43 -4.37 7.39
N SER A 45 3.60 -4.28 8.71
CA SER A 45 3.11 -5.27 9.69
C SER A 45 1.59 -5.47 9.68
N ASN A 46 0.83 -4.47 9.20
CA ASN A 46 -0.63 -4.48 9.15
C ASN A 46 -1.15 -4.59 7.70
N LEU A 47 -0.25 -4.71 6.72
CA LEU A 47 -0.57 -4.76 5.31
C LEU A 47 -0.80 -6.21 4.88
N SER A 48 -1.88 -6.45 4.15
CA SER A 48 -2.01 -7.65 3.31
C SER A 48 -2.12 -7.27 1.85
N LEU A 49 -1.44 -8.05 1.02
CA LEU A 49 -1.50 -7.99 -0.42
C LEU A 49 -2.36 -9.16 -0.92
N ALA A 50 -3.53 -8.86 -1.50
CA ALA A 50 -4.38 -9.90 -2.07
C ALA A 50 -3.75 -10.51 -3.34
N PRO A 51 -4.13 -11.74 -3.76
CA PRO A 51 -3.63 -12.40 -4.96
C PRO A 51 -3.82 -11.60 -6.26
N LEU A 52 -3.14 -12.03 -7.34
CA LEU A 52 -3.28 -11.42 -8.65
C LEU A 52 -4.74 -11.51 -9.09
N THR A 53 -5.30 -10.39 -9.52
CA THR A 53 -6.68 -10.33 -10.02
C THR A 53 -6.68 -10.47 -11.54
N HIS A 54 -7.85 -10.78 -12.13
CA HIS A 54 -8.02 -10.76 -13.59
C HIS A 54 -7.64 -9.41 -14.22
N ASN A 55 -7.74 -8.31 -13.46
CA ASN A 55 -7.24 -7.02 -13.89
C ASN A 55 -5.81 -6.81 -13.38
N LYS A 56 -4.85 -7.03 -14.28
CA LYS A 56 -3.43 -6.97 -13.97
C LYS A 56 -2.89 -5.56 -13.64
N LYS A 57 -3.71 -4.52 -13.78
CA LYS A 57 -3.34 -3.14 -13.36
C LYS A 57 -3.79 -2.82 -11.95
N LYS A 58 -4.54 -3.71 -11.29
CA LYS A 58 -5.06 -3.48 -9.95
C LYS A 58 -4.18 -4.16 -8.89
N LEU A 59 -3.87 -3.39 -7.86
CA LEU A 59 -3.23 -3.83 -6.63
C LEU A 59 -4.28 -3.71 -5.52
N LEU A 60 -4.61 -4.84 -4.91
CA LEU A 60 -5.57 -4.93 -3.80
C LEU A 60 -4.79 -5.06 -2.50
N LEU A 61 -4.93 -4.05 -1.65
CA LEU A 61 -4.29 -3.99 -0.35
C LEU A 61 -5.37 -3.96 0.74
N LYS A 62 -5.13 -4.68 1.83
CA LYS A 62 -5.92 -4.58 3.05
C LYS A 62 -5.06 -4.01 4.16
N ASP A 63 -5.62 -3.07 4.89
CA ASP A 63 -5.03 -2.47 6.08
C ASP A 63 -5.81 -2.95 7.30
N PHE A 64 -5.12 -3.75 8.13
CA PHE A 64 -5.63 -4.29 9.40
C PHE A 64 -5.31 -3.38 10.59
N THR A 65 -4.96 -2.11 10.34
CA THR A 65 -4.77 -1.15 11.43
C THR A 65 -6.10 -0.86 12.10
N HIS A 66 -6.43 -1.64 13.12
CA HIS A 66 -7.55 -1.35 14.00
C HIS A 66 -7.22 -0.09 14.80
N SER A 67 -8.04 0.94 14.62
CA SER A 67 -7.95 2.15 15.43
C SER A 67 -9.03 2.13 16.51
N LYS A 68 -8.89 2.96 17.54
CA LYS A 68 -9.94 3.16 18.55
C LYS A 68 -11.29 3.58 17.93
N TYR A 69 -11.28 4.17 16.73
CA TYR A 69 -12.44 4.76 16.06
C TYR A 69 -12.96 3.95 14.86
N SER A 70 -12.20 2.95 14.39
CA SER A 70 -12.61 2.06 13.30
C SER A 70 -12.04 0.67 13.56
N LYS A 71 -12.94 -0.27 13.80
CA LYS A 71 -12.64 -1.70 13.91
C LYS A 71 -12.57 -2.39 12.55
N ASN A 72 -13.02 -1.73 11.48
CA ASN A 72 -13.12 -2.33 10.16
C ASN A 72 -11.80 -2.20 9.41
N ASP A 73 -11.38 -3.30 8.80
CA ASP A 73 -10.28 -3.33 7.86
C ASP A 73 -10.59 -2.42 6.66
N ILE A 74 -9.57 -1.72 6.17
CA ILE A 74 -9.73 -0.83 5.02
C ILE A 74 -9.16 -1.51 3.78
N GLU A 75 -10.00 -1.69 2.76
CA GLU A 75 -9.57 -2.16 1.44
C GLU A 75 -9.19 -0.99 0.54
N TYR A 76 -7.92 -0.97 0.12
CA TYR A 76 -7.40 -0.06 -0.88
C TYR A 76 -7.26 -0.78 -2.22
N GLN A 77 -8.01 -0.31 -3.21
CA GLN A 77 -7.87 -0.78 -4.59
C GLN A 77 -7.12 0.28 -5.39
N LEU A 78 -5.82 0.06 -5.56
CA LEU A 78 -4.93 0.95 -6.32
C LEU A 78 -4.84 0.47 -7.76
N GLU A 79 -5.10 1.35 -8.72
CA GLU A 79 -4.94 1.06 -10.14
C GLU A 79 -3.71 1.79 -10.68
N ALA A 80 -2.74 0.99 -11.13
CA ALA A 80 -1.48 1.44 -11.72
C ALA A 80 -1.69 1.98 -13.14
N LYS A 81 -0.70 2.72 -13.65
CA LYS A 81 -0.71 3.21 -15.04
C LYS A 81 -0.52 2.06 -16.03
N THR A 82 0.40 1.14 -15.72
CA THR A 82 0.77 -0.02 -16.54
C THR A 82 0.72 -1.31 -15.71
N GLU A 83 0.64 -2.45 -16.40
CA GLU A 83 0.76 -3.77 -15.76
C GLU A 83 2.16 -3.97 -15.17
N GLU A 84 3.20 -3.56 -15.90
CA GLU A 84 4.59 -3.59 -15.43
C GLU A 84 4.76 -2.87 -14.10
N MET A 85 4.24 -1.64 -13.99
CA MET A 85 4.27 -0.88 -12.74
C MET A 85 3.57 -1.64 -11.61
N GLN A 86 2.41 -2.26 -11.88
CA GLN A 86 1.72 -3.07 -10.88
C GLN A 86 2.56 -4.27 -10.42
N ASN A 87 3.21 -4.98 -11.37
CA ASN A 87 4.06 -6.13 -11.08
C ASN A 87 5.26 -5.72 -10.23
N THR A 88 5.97 -4.65 -10.60
CA THR A 88 7.11 -4.13 -9.83
C THR A 88 6.70 -3.75 -8.40
N TRP A 89 5.56 -3.07 -8.24
CA TRP A 89 5.03 -2.73 -6.92
C TRP A 89 4.69 -3.96 -6.09
N ARG A 90 4.04 -4.95 -6.71
CA ARG A 90 3.69 -6.22 -6.06
C ARG A 90 4.94 -6.96 -5.59
N GLU A 91 5.95 -7.10 -6.43
CA GLU A 91 7.20 -7.78 -6.07
C GLU A 91 7.91 -7.08 -4.90
N ILE A 92 7.97 -5.75 -4.91
CA ILE A 92 8.61 -4.99 -3.83
C ILE A 92 7.80 -5.13 -2.53
N ILE A 93 6.47 -5.05 -2.58
CA ILE A 93 5.63 -5.28 -1.39
C ILE A 93 5.83 -6.69 -0.85
N GLN A 94 5.90 -7.70 -1.73
CA GLN A 94 6.17 -9.08 -1.31
C GLN A 94 7.52 -9.21 -0.62
N LYS A 95 8.57 -8.54 -1.12
CA LYS A 95 9.87 -8.47 -0.46
C LYS A 95 9.76 -7.83 0.93
N CYS A 96 9.05 -6.71 1.07
CA CYS A 96 8.84 -6.07 2.38
C CYS A 96 8.09 -6.97 3.36
N LEU A 97 7.04 -7.66 2.92
CA LEU A 97 6.28 -8.61 3.74
C LEU A 97 7.15 -9.81 4.15
N TRP A 98 8.00 -10.31 3.25
CA TRP A 98 8.92 -11.40 3.56
C TRP A 98 9.96 -11.00 4.62
N LEU A 99 10.54 -9.81 4.48
CA LEU A 99 11.47 -9.27 5.48
C LEU A 99 10.81 -9.06 6.85
N GLN A 100 9.55 -8.62 6.86
CA GLN A 100 8.77 -8.50 8.08
C GLN A 100 8.54 -9.88 8.74
N LEU A 101 8.25 -10.91 7.95
CA LEU A 101 8.09 -12.27 8.46
C LEU A 101 9.39 -12.81 9.08
N LEU A 102 10.53 -12.59 8.43
CA LEU A 102 11.84 -12.99 8.97
C LEU A 102 12.12 -12.28 10.29
N SER A 103 11.91 -10.97 10.34
CA SER A 103 12.12 -10.17 11.56
C SER A 103 11.25 -10.67 12.72
N ALA A 104 9.97 -10.99 12.45
CA ALA A 104 9.05 -11.50 13.46
C ALA A 104 9.43 -12.90 13.97
N LYS A 105 10.10 -13.73 13.16
CA LYS A 105 10.62 -15.03 13.60
C LYS A 105 11.84 -14.88 14.50
N ASP A 106 12.74 -13.96 14.16
CA ASP A 106 13.96 -13.73 14.94
C ASP A 106 13.60 -13.19 16.34
N GLU A 107 12.61 -12.30 16.44
CA GLU A 107 12.09 -11.79 17.72
C GLU A 107 11.43 -12.86 18.61
N GLN A 108 10.99 -14.00 18.07
CA GLN A 108 10.43 -15.11 18.87
C GLN A 108 11.49 -16.09 19.39
N ASN A 109 12.69 -16.06 18.82
CA ASN A 109 13.78 -16.99 19.13
C ASN A 109 14.89 -16.38 20.01
N GLY A 110 14.80 -15.09 20.35
CA GLY A 110 15.72 -14.39 21.25
C GLY A 110 15.05 -13.99 22.55
#